data_AF-A0A955MYN0-F1
#
_entry.id   AF-A0A955MYN0-F1
#
_cell.length_a   1.000
_cell.length_b   1.000
_cell.length_c   1.000
_cell.angle_alpha   90.00
_cell.angle_beta   90.00
_cell.angle_gamma   90.00
#
_symmetry.space_group_name_H-M   'P 1'
#
loop_
_entity.id
_entity.type
_entity.pdbx_description
1 polymer ?
#
loop_
_entity_poly.entity_id
_entity_poly.type
_entity_poly.pdbx_seq_one_letter_code
_entity_poly.pdbx_strand_id
1 'polypeptide(L)' 'EELNPPAVFAVPMGEGELDYKTFFDELEKAGFDGWVSYEMCSTVRDGGELATLERYAKRFLEYMRNR' A
#
# COMPACT_ATOMS: atom_id res chain seq x y z
N GLU A 1 1.49 25.88 20.21
CA GLU A 1 2.32 24.81 19.62
C GLU A 1 1.48 24.16 18.54
N GLU A 2 1.93 24.20 17.28
CA GLU A 2 1.29 23.43 16.21
C GLU A 2 1.53 21.94 16.48
N LEU A 3 0.46 21.20 16.72
CA LEU A 3 0.51 19.74 16.79
C LEU A 3 0.75 19.22 15.37
N ASN A 4 2.01 19.06 14.99
CA ASN A 4 2.34 18.31 13.78
C ASN A 4 2.23 16.82 14.12
N PRO A 5 1.27 16.09 13.52
CA PRO A 5 1.23 14.65 13.68
C PRO A 5 2.56 14.06 13.18
N PRO A 6 3.03 12.95 13.78
CA PRO A 6 4.23 12.29 13.31
C PRO A 6 4.11 11.99 11.81
N ALA A 7 5.20 12.24 11.08
CA ALA A 7 5.23 11.99 9.65
C ALA A 7 4.94 10.50 9.36
N VAL A 8 3.88 10.23 8.60
CA VAL A 8 3.55 8.89 8.13
C VAL A 8 4.16 8.71 6.75
N PHE A 9 5.06 7.75 6.62
CA PHE A 9 5.72 7.45 5.36
C PHE A 9 5.03 6.30 4.64
N ALA A 10 4.95 6.44 3.33
CA ALA A 10 4.56 5.36 2.42
C ALA A 10 5.62 4.25 2.41
N VAL A 11 5.19 3.01 2.60
CA VAL A 11 6.03 1.81 2.63
C VAL A 11 5.54 0.79 1.59
N PRO A 12 6.34 -0.23 1.24
CA PRO A 12 5.88 -1.28 0.34
C PRO A 12 4.64 -1.98 0.89
N MET A 13 3.79 -2.48 -0.02
CA MET A 13 2.57 -3.19 0.33
C MET A 13 2.84 -4.34 1.32
N GLY A 14 2.11 -4.37 2.43
CA GLY A 14 2.25 -5.38 3.48
C GLY A 14 3.37 -5.14 4.49
N GLU A 15 4.12 -4.04 4.40
CA GLU A 15 5.12 -3.64 5.42
C GLU A 15 4.64 -2.52 6.35
N GLY A 16 3.43 -2.00 6.10
CA GLY A 16 2.79 -0.97 6.92
C GLY A 16 1.87 -1.55 7.99
N GLU A 17 1.12 -0.66 8.63
CA GLU A 17 0.20 -1.02 9.72
C GLU A 17 -1.21 -1.39 9.25
N LEU A 18 -1.51 -1.22 7.96
CA LEU A 18 -2.83 -1.51 7.40
C LEU A 18 -3.03 -3.02 7.24
N ASP A 19 -4.13 -3.54 7.80
CA ASP A 19 -4.55 -4.94 7.64
C ASP A 19 -5.24 -5.15 6.28
N TYR A 20 -4.40 -5.19 5.25
CA TYR A 20 -4.86 -5.45 3.88
C TYR A 20 -5.43 -6.85 3.71
N LYS A 21 -5.02 -7.83 4.52
CA LYS A 21 -5.54 -9.19 4.42
C LYS A 21 -7.03 -9.20 4.75
N THR A 22 -7.39 -8.73 5.94
CA THR A 22 -8.80 -8.68 6.34
C THR A 22 -9.60 -7.79 5.39
N PHE A 23 -9.05 -6.64 4.98
CA PHE A 23 -9.73 -5.74 4.04
C PHE A 23 -10.12 -6.42 2.73
N PHE A 24 -9.19 -7.09 2.05
CA PHE A 24 -9.50 -7.75 0.78
C PHE A 24 -10.35 -9.01 0.96
N ASP A 25 -10.13 -9.78 2.02
CA ASP A 25 -10.93 -10.97 2.31
C ASP A 25 -12.40 -10.61 2.53
N GLU A 26 -12.68 -9.50 3.24
CA GLU A 26 -14.05 -9.04 3.47
C GLU A 26 -14.68 -8.40 2.22
N LEU A 27 -13.91 -7.69 1.38
CA LEU A 27 -14.40 -7.20 0.09
C LEU A 27 -14.83 -8.35 -0.82
N GLU A 28 -14.02 -9.39 -0.91
CA GLU A 28 -14.31 -10.58 -1.72
C GLU A 28 -15.55 -11.33 -1.19
N LYS A 29 -15.64 -11.53 0.13
CA LYS A 29 -16.84 -12.11 0.78
C LYS A 29 -18.11 -11.29 0.51
N ALA A 30 -17.98 -9.98 0.43
CA ALA A 30 -19.09 -9.08 0.10
C ALA A 30 -19.44 -9.08 -1.41
N GLY A 31 -18.72 -9.83 -2.24
CA GLY A 31 -18.99 -9.99 -3.66
C GLY A 31 -18.35 -8.93 -4.56
N PHE A 32 -17.30 -8.25 -4.09
CA PHE A 32 -16.53 -7.33 -4.94
C PHE A 32 -15.73 -8.08 -6.01
N ASP A 33 -15.97 -7.76 -7.28
CA ASP A 33 -15.27 -8.33 -8.45
C ASP A 33 -14.71 -7.20 -9.36
N GLY A 34 -14.30 -6.10 -8.74
CA GLY A 34 -13.79 -4.91 -9.43
C GLY A 34 -12.26 -4.84 -9.49
N TRP A 35 -11.77 -3.77 -10.10
CA TRP A 35 -10.32 -3.48 -10.18
C TRP A 35 -9.78 -2.94 -8.86
N VAL A 36 -8.58 -3.38 -8.49
CA VAL A 36 -7.78 -2.81 -7.40
C VAL A 36 -6.64 -1.99 -8.02
N SER A 37 -6.62 -0.69 -7.75
CA SER A 37 -5.55 0.22 -8.18
C SER A 37 -4.60 0.51 -7.03
N TYR A 38 -3.31 0.58 -7.33
CA TYR A 38 -2.28 0.95 -6.35
C TYR A 38 -1.90 2.42 -6.52
N GLU A 39 -2.03 3.18 -5.45
CA GLU A 39 -1.74 4.61 -5.42
C GLU A 39 -0.80 4.94 -4.24
N MET A 40 0.12 5.87 -4.48
CA MET A 40 1.06 6.36 -3.47
C MET A 40 1.07 7.88 -3.45
N CYS A 41 0.47 8.48 -2.41
CA CYS A 41 0.35 9.94 -2.26
C CYS A 41 1.16 10.51 -1.08
N SER A 42 1.66 9.66 -0.20
CA SER A 42 2.51 10.05 0.93
C SER A 42 4.00 10.04 0.54
N THR A 43 4.81 10.77 1.28
CA THR A 43 6.28 10.70 1.14
C THR A 43 6.75 9.27 1.31
N VAL A 44 7.46 8.74 0.31
CA VAL A 44 7.97 7.36 0.32
C VAL A 44 9.16 7.25 1.26
N ARG A 45 9.12 6.25 2.16
CA ARG A 45 10.16 5.99 3.18
C ARG A 45 11.55 5.84 2.57
N ASP A 46 11.66 5.11 1.46
CA ASP A 46 12.93 4.75 0.84
C ASP A 46 13.34 5.71 -0.30
N GLY A 47 12.74 6.91 -0.35
CA GLY A 47 13.01 7.93 -1.37
C GLY A 47 12.15 7.81 -2.63
N GLY A 48 11.95 8.94 -3.33
CA GLY A 48 11.06 9.04 -4.50
C GLY A 48 11.67 8.66 -5.84
N GLU A 49 12.85 8.04 -5.86
CA GLU A 49 13.53 7.65 -7.09
C GLU A 49 12.74 6.60 -7.87
N LEU A 50 12.82 6.65 -9.21
CA LEU A 50 12.07 5.74 -10.09
C LEU A 50 12.30 4.26 -9.74
N ALA A 51 13.53 3.88 -9.39
CA ALA A 51 13.87 2.52 -8.98
C ALA A 51 13.15 2.09 -7.69
N THR A 52 12.93 3.02 -6.75
CA THR A 52 12.14 2.75 -5.54
C THR A 52 10.66 2.61 -5.87
N LEU A 53 10.11 3.50 -6.71
CA LEU A 53 8.71 3.42 -7.14
C LEU A 53 8.43 2.11 -7.89
N GLU A 54 9.32 1.69 -8.78
CA GLU A 54 9.24 0.39 -9.45
C GLU A 54 9.25 -0.78 -8.47
N ARG A 55 10.14 -0.76 -7.47
CA ARG A 55 10.23 -1.81 -6.44
C ARG A 55 8.91 -1.92 -5.67
N TYR A 56 8.33 -0.79 -5.27
CA TYR A 56 7.07 -0.76 -4.54
C TYR A 56 5.90 -1.25 -5.41
N ALA A 57 5.83 -0.83 -6.67
CA ALA A 57 4.82 -1.31 -7.61
C ALA A 57 4.92 -2.82 -7.87
N LYS A 58 6.13 -3.36 -8.05
CA LYS A 58 6.36 -4.81 -8.19
C LYS A 58 5.91 -5.56 -6.94
N ARG A 59 6.25 -5.05 -5.75
CA ARG A 59 5.81 -5.61 -4.47
C ARG A 59 4.30 -5.66 -4.33
N PHE A 60 3.58 -4.62 -4.77
CA PHE A 60 2.11 -4.63 -4.81
C PHE A 60 1.57 -5.75 -5.71
N LEU A 61 2.09 -5.88 -6.94
CA LEU A 61 1.66 -6.94 -7.85
C LEU A 61 1.93 -8.34 -7.28
N GLU A 62 3.08 -8.55 -6.64
CA GLU A 62 3.41 -9.79 -5.95
C GLU A 62 2.47 -10.08 -4.79
N TYR A 63 2.16 -9.06 -3.97
CA TYR A 63 1.19 -9.18 -2.88
C TYR A 63 -0.18 -9.61 -3.39
N MET A 64 -0.68 -8.97 -4.44
CA MET A 64 -1.99 -9.29 -5.01
C MET A 64 -2.05 -10.64 -5.73
N ARG A 65 -0.92 -11.17 -6.23
CA ARG A 65 -0.86 -12.50 -6.86
C ARG A 65 -0.80 -13.64 -5.85
N ASN A 66 -0.18 -13.40 -4.70
CA ASN A 66 0.11 -14.43 -3.71
C ASN A 66 -0.85 -14.42 -2.51
N ARG A 67 -1.87 -13.56 -2.55
CA ARG A 67 -2.92 -13.51 -1.53
C ARG A 67 -3.94 -14.63 -1.68
#